data_AF-A0A3B0N7Q9-F1
#
_entry.id   AF-A0A3B0N7Q9-F1
#
_cell.length_a   1.000
_cell.length_b   1.000
_cell.length_c   1.000
_cell.angle_alpha   90.00
_cell.angle_beta   90.00
_cell.angle_gamma   90.00
#
_symmetry.space_group_name_H-M   'P 1'
#
loop_
_entity.id
_entity.type
_entity.pdbx_description
1 polymer ?
#
loop_
_entity_poly.entity_id
_entity_poly.type
_entity_poly.pdbx_seq_one_letter_code
_entity_poly.pdbx_strand_id
1 'polypeptide(L)'
;MKDSGSGNNVSSAEQSNKNSSPLTQTRYILLLAIILAGISVLQTKRLVVTCGMYAARRFKIDITLGSLFIKLTLISVEKFFILGIIVITIYLIVSKCKTWDAYLSIALSWLNVIAFSIICVAYFGTGEDANINIYYWSLSLSAFLSGLFFGVVFDLVTKDIVFFLMGIPFSEVSVLIFHLAFEYLYHLFFTEQIEYFIVMNQILGALGLWLFTALFWTLAFYNYHPKSDKHVIHNEDITVNCKQIEVEHKDDVEMPLYSRLLKISSPTLILIFTCFFVYFFHPGILPFDFLDDDTGYYIILIGIGVSAILTVAVIILAFCGRGPNQPWENKVYSYHLLWIFPVIYTVIAVLVIYTIHYPEEKISKFIAKNILLVGFFTVFLKSTGDFNEIVCLSAIGNQRRDDDDDGKLSAGINSLLRILICIIMFVGMGYEKAIHKYNKDRENWPTEGYSWFFSLVFWVGKSLEEGYKLLVSTFVLDLHRVFEVGGPEGLEY
;
A
#
# COMPACT_ATOMS: atom_id res chain seq x y z
N MET A 1 -22.11 28.22 -74.29
CA MET A 1 -21.59 29.16 -73.28
C MET A 1 -21.33 28.33 -72.03
N LYS A 2 -20.11 27.82 -71.78
CA LYS A 2 -18.91 28.56 -71.34
C LYS A 2 -19.29 29.66 -70.34
N ASP A 3 -19.10 29.42 -69.05
CA ASP A 3 -17.84 29.86 -68.44
C ASP A 3 -17.45 29.08 -67.17
N SER A 4 -16.14 28.93 -67.10
CA SER A 4 -15.28 28.32 -66.10
C SER A 4 -15.01 29.26 -64.93
N GLY A 5 -14.85 28.72 -63.73
CA GLY A 5 -14.35 29.44 -62.56
C GLY A 5 -13.79 28.49 -61.50
N SER A 6 -12.56 28.02 -61.72
CA SER A 6 -11.77 27.30 -60.72
C SER A 6 -11.31 28.25 -59.62
N GLY A 7 -11.33 27.82 -58.36
CA GLY A 7 -10.76 28.62 -57.27
C GLY A 7 -10.81 27.96 -55.89
N ASN A 8 -9.77 27.17 -55.60
CA ASN A 8 -9.14 26.99 -54.29
C ASN A 8 -9.90 26.20 -53.19
N ASN A 9 -9.72 24.87 -53.26
CA ASN A 9 -9.67 23.97 -52.11
C ASN A 9 -8.39 24.21 -51.30
N VAL A 10 -8.38 25.14 -50.35
CA VAL A 10 -7.43 25.14 -49.21
C VAL A 10 -8.10 25.80 -48.00
N SER A 11 -8.84 25.04 -47.19
CA SER A 11 -9.08 25.40 -45.77
C SER A 11 -9.59 24.24 -44.89
N SER A 12 -9.57 22.99 -45.34
CA SER A 12 -10.11 21.87 -44.57
C SER A 12 -9.10 21.19 -43.63
N ALA A 13 -7.84 21.62 -43.61
CA ALA A 13 -6.79 21.03 -42.76
C ALA A 13 -6.48 21.83 -41.47
N GLU A 14 -6.96 23.07 -41.34
CA GLU A 14 -6.66 23.93 -40.18
C GLU A 14 -7.78 23.98 -39.13
N GLN A 15 -8.94 23.38 -39.40
CA GLN A 15 -10.06 23.28 -38.47
C GLN A 15 -10.15 21.93 -37.73
N SER A 16 -9.23 21.00 -38.01
CA SER A 16 -9.18 19.68 -37.37
C SER A 16 -8.37 19.67 -36.05
N ASN A 17 -7.73 20.79 -35.66
CA ASN A 17 -6.76 20.79 -34.56
C ASN A 17 -7.09 21.75 -33.40
N LYS A 18 -8.32 22.25 -33.31
CA LYS A 18 -8.78 23.18 -32.24
C LYS A 18 -9.89 22.64 -31.33
N ASN A 19 -10.34 21.40 -31.54
CA ASN A 19 -11.36 20.75 -30.71
C ASN A 19 -10.81 19.50 -30.00
N SER A 20 -9.65 19.60 -29.34
CA SER A 20 -9.40 18.72 -28.20
C SER A 20 -10.41 19.13 -27.12
N SER A 21 -11.51 18.38 -27.04
CA SER A 21 -12.68 18.76 -26.26
C SER A 21 -12.33 19.09 -24.79
N PRO A 22 -12.99 20.05 -24.13
CA PRO A 22 -12.77 20.36 -22.71
C PRO A 22 -12.94 19.13 -21.79
N LEU A 23 -13.71 18.13 -22.24
CA LEU A 23 -13.89 16.84 -21.58
C LEU A 23 -12.56 16.05 -21.49
N THR A 24 -11.74 16.09 -22.54
CA THR A 24 -10.45 15.37 -22.61
C THR A 24 -9.42 15.98 -21.66
N GLN A 25 -9.40 17.30 -21.51
CA GLN A 25 -8.48 17.98 -20.59
C GLN A 25 -8.82 17.70 -19.11
N THR A 26 -10.10 17.70 -18.75
CA THR A 26 -10.55 17.34 -17.39
C THR A 26 -10.19 15.89 -17.04
N ARG A 27 -10.21 14.98 -18.01
CA ARG A 27 -9.86 13.56 -17.82
C ARG A 27 -8.38 13.35 -17.49
N TYR A 28 -7.45 14.03 -18.18
CA TYR A 28 -6.03 13.91 -17.86
C TYR A 28 -5.69 14.47 -16.47
N ILE A 29 -6.38 15.54 -16.06
CA ILE A 29 -6.24 16.12 -14.72
C ILE A 29 -6.70 15.11 -13.66
N LEU A 30 -7.85 14.45 -13.88
CA LEU A 30 -8.36 13.41 -12.99
C LEU A 30 -7.38 12.23 -12.87
N LEU A 31 -6.95 11.66 -14.01
CA LEU A 31 -6.01 10.54 -14.01
C LEU A 31 -4.70 10.89 -13.28
N LEU A 32 -4.15 12.09 -13.55
CA LEU A 32 -2.96 12.56 -12.89
C LEU A 32 -3.17 12.74 -11.38
N ALA A 33 -4.31 13.30 -10.96
CA ALA A 33 -4.65 13.44 -9.54
C ALA A 33 -4.70 12.07 -8.83
N ILE A 34 -5.30 11.06 -9.46
CA ILE A 34 -5.43 9.70 -8.94
C ILE A 34 -4.06 9.04 -8.77
N ILE A 35 -3.20 9.14 -9.78
CA ILE A 35 -1.84 8.56 -9.74
C ILE A 35 -0.99 9.27 -8.67
N LEU A 36 -1.02 10.61 -8.64
CA LEU A 36 -0.29 11.41 -7.64
C LEU A 36 -0.75 11.10 -6.21
N ALA A 37 -2.06 10.92 -6.01
CA ALA A 37 -2.61 10.46 -4.74
C ALA A 37 -2.02 9.11 -4.31
N GLY A 38 -1.94 8.15 -5.23
CA GLY A 38 -1.32 6.85 -4.98
C GLY A 38 0.17 6.95 -4.64
N ILE A 39 0.91 7.82 -5.33
CA ILE A 39 2.34 8.06 -5.07
C ILE A 39 2.56 8.73 -3.70
N SER A 40 1.64 9.58 -3.27
CA SER A 40 1.82 10.40 -2.05
C SER A 40 1.35 9.70 -0.77
N VAL A 41 0.40 8.78 -0.85
CA VAL A 41 -0.32 8.24 0.33
C VAL A 41 0.56 7.47 1.32
N LEU A 42 1.66 6.84 0.87
CA LEU A 42 2.56 6.08 1.74
C LEU A 42 3.87 6.81 2.08
N GLN A 43 4.01 8.09 1.73
CA GLN A 43 5.28 8.82 1.91
C GLN A 43 5.77 8.84 3.35
N THR A 44 4.87 8.90 4.34
CA THR A 44 5.23 8.87 5.77
C THR A 44 5.89 7.55 6.15
N LYS A 45 5.33 6.42 5.68
CA LYS A 45 5.91 5.10 5.89
C LYS A 45 7.28 4.99 5.21
N ARG A 46 7.40 5.48 3.97
CA ARG A 46 8.68 5.46 3.23
C ARG A 46 9.76 6.27 3.94
N LEU A 47 9.41 7.46 4.42
CA LEU A 47 10.32 8.31 5.18
C LEU A 47 10.89 7.57 6.41
N VAL A 48 10.06 6.87 7.18
CA VAL A 48 10.54 6.12 8.35
C VAL A 48 11.46 4.96 7.96
N VAL A 49 11.10 4.21 6.91
CA VAL A 49 11.90 3.05 6.47
C VAL A 49 13.26 3.46 5.92
N THR A 50 13.31 4.47 5.05
CA THR A 50 14.56 4.83 4.36
C THR A 50 15.41 5.83 5.13
N CYS A 51 14.78 6.69 5.94
CA CYS A 51 15.48 7.73 6.69
C CYS A 51 15.56 7.48 8.19
N GLY A 52 14.98 6.39 8.71
CA GLY A 52 14.91 6.14 10.14
C GLY A 52 16.27 6.12 10.85
N MET A 53 17.29 5.48 10.26
CA MET A 53 18.64 5.45 10.86
C MET A 53 19.30 6.83 10.87
N TYR A 54 19.11 7.60 9.79
CA TYR A 54 19.64 8.95 9.68
C TYR A 54 18.95 9.91 10.66
N ALA A 55 17.64 9.76 10.84
CA ALA A 55 16.88 10.50 11.85
C ALA A 55 17.33 10.14 13.28
N ALA A 56 17.56 8.86 13.59
CA ALA A 56 18.05 8.43 14.90
C ALA A 56 19.38 9.09 15.27
N ARG A 57 20.34 9.14 14.33
CA ARG A 57 21.62 9.83 14.50
C ARG A 57 21.44 11.32 14.78
N ARG A 58 20.51 11.97 14.07
CA ARG A 58 20.19 13.39 14.25
C ARG A 58 19.65 13.72 15.65
N PHE A 59 18.86 12.82 16.23
CA PHE A 59 18.34 12.95 17.60
C PHE A 59 19.33 12.45 18.67
N LYS A 60 20.59 12.17 18.31
CA LYS A 60 21.65 11.71 19.22
C LYS A 60 21.28 10.42 19.98
N ILE A 61 20.45 9.57 19.37
CA ILE A 61 20.14 8.24 19.90
C ILE A 61 21.39 7.36 19.74
N ASP A 62 21.72 6.57 20.77
CA ASP A 62 22.81 5.60 20.68
C ASP A 62 22.61 4.67 19.47
N ILE A 63 23.69 4.40 18.74
CA ILE A 63 23.73 3.56 17.55
C ILE A 63 23.18 2.17 17.87
N THR A 64 23.43 1.67 19.09
CA THR A 64 22.92 0.38 19.58
C THR A 64 21.39 0.34 19.68
N LEU A 65 20.74 1.50 19.86
CA LEU A 65 19.29 1.66 20.01
C LEU A 65 18.61 2.20 18.72
N GLY A 66 19.38 2.50 17.67
CA GLY A 66 18.85 3.03 16.41
C GLY A 66 17.86 2.10 15.72
N SER A 67 18.13 0.79 15.72
CA SER A 67 17.22 -0.22 15.16
C SER A 67 15.88 -0.28 15.91
N LEU A 68 15.92 -0.13 17.24
CA LEU A 68 14.73 -0.05 18.09
C LEU A 68 13.89 1.19 17.76
N PHE A 69 14.52 2.35 17.56
CA PHE A 69 13.83 3.58 17.16
C PHE A 69 13.06 3.42 15.84
N ILE A 70 13.71 2.82 14.83
CA ILE A 70 13.08 2.57 13.53
C ILE A 70 11.89 1.64 13.69
N LYS A 71 12.09 0.51 14.39
CA LYS A 71 11.04 -0.48 14.60
C LYS A 71 9.84 0.14 15.31
N LEU A 72 10.06 0.91 16.38
CA LEU A 72 8.99 1.55 17.13
C LEU A 72 8.24 2.59 16.29
N THR A 73 8.97 3.44 15.56
CA THR A 73 8.38 4.49 14.72
C THR A 73 7.61 3.91 13.54
N LEU A 74 8.14 2.85 12.90
CA LEU A 74 7.50 2.17 11.78
C LEU A 74 6.19 1.51 12.22
N ILE A 75 6.24 0.76 13.33
CA ILE A 75 5.06 0.10 13.90
C ILE A 75 4.01 1.14 14.30
N SER A 76 4.41 2.30 14.83
CA SER A 76 3.49 3.39 15.14
C SER A 76 2.81 3.95 13.89
N VAL A 77 3.60 4.33 12.87
CA VAL A 77 3.09 4.87 11.60
C VAL A 77 2.09 3.91 10.94
N GLU A 78 2.38 2.61 10.91
CA GLU A 78 1.46 1.62 10.36
C GLU A 78 0.13 1.55 11.13
N LYS A 79 0.18 1.58 12.47
CA LYS A 79 -1.03 1.56 13.29
C LYS A 79 -1.89 2.79 13.12
N PHE A 80 -1.29 3.98 13.12
CA PHE A 80 -2.03 5.22 12.94
C PHE A 80 -2.65 5.29 11.55
N PHE A 81 -1.95 4.81 10.51
CA PHE A 81 -2.52 4.67 9.17
C PHE A 81 -3.76 3.77 9.15
N ILE A 82 -3.69 2.59 9.77
CA ILE A 82 -4.81 1.65 9.87
C ILE A 82 -5.95 2.23 10.70
N LEU A 83 -5.65 2.90 11.82
CA LEU A 83 -6.63 3.61 12.63
C LEU A 83 -7.37 4.67 11.81
N GLY A 84 -6.65 5.41 10.95
CA GLY A 84 -7.24 6.34 9.98
C GLY A 84 -8.25 5.63 9.07
N ILE A 85 -7.86 4.51 8.45
CA ILE A 85 -8.75 3.71 7.60
C ILE A 85 -10.02 3.27 8.35
N ILE A 86 -9.89 2.81 9.60
CA ILE A 86 -11.03 2.38 10.41
C ILE A 86 -11.99 3.55 10.66
N VAL A 87 -11.46 4.69 11.10
CA VAL A 87 -12.25 5.88 11.42
C VAL A 87 -13.02 6.38 10.20
N ILE A 88 -12.35 6.51 9.05
CA ILE A 88 -13.03 6.97 7.84
C ILE A 88 -14.06 5.96 7.35
N THR A 89 -13.84 4.66 7.54
CA THR A 89 -14.81 3.65 7.12
C THR A 89 -16.09 3.73 7.93
N ILE A 90 -15.98 3.92 9.24
CA ILE A 90 -17.15 4.15 10.11
C ILE A 90 -17.92 5.37 9.60
N TYR A 91 -17.23 6.44 9.21
CA TYR A 91 -17.84 7.61 8.58
C TYR A 91 -18.52 7.27 7.25
N LEU A 92 -17.86 6.55 6.33
CA LEU A 92 -18.41 6.22 5.01
C LEU A 92 -19.64 5.32 5.08
N ILE A 93 -19.73 4.44 6.09
CA ILE A 93 -20.93 3.63 6.35
C ILE A 93 -22.13 4.52 6.67
N VAL A 94 -21.92 5.61 7.40
CA VAL A 94 -22.97 6.55 7.80
C VAL A 94 -23.22 7.61 6.72
N SER A 95 -22.20 7.97 5.95
CA SER A 95 -22.29 8.98 4.90
C SER A 95 -23.28 8.55 3.82
N LYS A 96 -24.22 9.45 3.50
CA LYS A 96 -25.20 9.23 2.43
C LYS A 96 -24.88 10.01 1.15
N CYS A 97 -23.91 10.92 1.18
CA CYS A 97 -23.75 11.92 0.13
C CYS A 97 -22.30 12.00 -0.38
N LYS A 98 -22.06 11.44 -1.58
CA LYS A 98 -20.74 11.40 -2.22
C LYS A 98 -20.11 12.79 -2.45
N THR A 99 -20.91 13.87 -2.54
CA THR A 99 -20.35 15.23 -2.66
C THR A 99 -19.65 15.68 -1.38
N TRP A 100 -20.17 15.29 -0.21
CA TRP A 100 -19.50 15.57 1.06
C TRP A 100 -18.22 14.75 1.20
N ASP A 101 -18.25 13.49 0.74
CA ASP A 101 -17.07 12.63 0.70
C ASP A 101 -15.97 13.26 -0.20
N ALA A 102 -16.36 13.87 -1.33
CA ALA A 102 -15.44 14.63 -2.19
C ALA A 102 -14.83 15.86 -1.50
N TYR A 103 -15.63 16.70 -0.84
CA TYR A 103 -15.08 17.84 -0.08
C TYR A 103 -14.18 17.40 1.08
N LEU A 104 -14.54 16.31 1.76
CA LEU A 104 -13.72 15.72 2.80
C LEU A 104 -12.38 15.23 2.25
N SER A 105 -12.36 14.59 1.08
CA SER A 105 -11.11 14.15 0.43
C SER A 105 -10.17 15.32 0.12
N ILE A 106 -10.73 16.45 -0.33
CA ILE A 106 -9.97 17.68 -0.59
C ILE A 106 -9.38 18.21 0.72
N ALA A 107 -10.19 18.32 1.77
CA ALA A 107 -9.72 18.77 3.08
C ALA A 107 -8.60 17.87 3.63
N LEU A 108 -8.75 16.54 3.52
CA LEU A 108 -7.75 15.58 3.96
C LEU A 108 -6.44 15.69 3.15
N SER A 109 -6.51 15.95 1.84
CA SER A 109 -5.30 16.16 1.02
C SER A 109 -4.49 17.38 1.49
N TRP A 110 -5.16 18.50 1.81
CA TRP A 110 -4.52 19.70 2.35
C TRP A 110 -4.04 19.51 3.78
N LEU A 111 -4.76 18.76 4.61
CA LEU A 111 -4.31 18.40 5.96
C LEU A 111 -3.02 17.57 5.93
N ASN A 112 -2.83 16.71 4.93
CA ASN A 112 -1.57 15.99 4.75
C ASN A 112 -0.42 16.96 4.40
N VAL A 113 -0.64 18.00 3.57
CA VAL A 113 0.36 19.06 3.32
C VAL A 113 0.77 19.74 4.63
N ILE A 114 -0.21 20.09 5.48
CA ILE A 114 0.04 20.69 6.79
C ILE A 114 0.82 19.72 7.68
N ALA A 115 0.46 18.44 7.72
CA ALA A 115 1.16 17.43 8.51
C ALA A 115 2.63 17.26 8.10
N PHE A 116 2.92 17.23 6.79
CA PHE A 116 4.30 17.20 6.28
C PHE A 116 5.05 18.51 6.58
N SER A 117 4.36 19.64 6.62
CA SER A 117 4.94 20.91 7.05
C SER A 117 5.30 20.89 8.54
N ILE A 118 4.48 20.25 9.38
CA ILE A 118 4.79 20.03 10.80
C ILE A 118 5.98 19.09 10.96
N ILE A 119 6.06 17.99 10.20
CA ILE A 119 7.22 17.07 10.22
C ILE A 119 8.51 17.82 9.84
N CYS A 120 8.43 18.65 8.80
CA CYS A 120 9.51 19.54 8.36
C CYS A 120 9.94 20.46 9.51
N VAL A 121 9.02 21.19 10.16
CA VAL A 121 9.35 22.05 11.30
C VAL A 121 9.87 21.25 12.51
N ALA A 122 9.34 20.06 12.78
CA ALA A 122 9.77 19.20 13.89
C ALA A 122 11.21 18.70 13.70
N TYR A 123 11.62 18.46 12.45
CA TYR A 123 12.96 17.99 12.12
C TYR A 123 13.98 19.14 11.99
N PHE A 124 13.57 20.30 11.44
CA PHE A 124 14.46 21.45 11.21
C PHE A 124 14.41 22.54 12.28
N GLY A 125 13.21 22.92 12.71
CA GLY A 125 12.90 24.21 13.32
C GLY A 125 13.45 24.44 14.72
N THR A 126 14.06 23.42 15.33
CA THR A 126 14.50 23.40 16.72
C THR A 126 16.01 23.33 16.91
N GLY A 127 16.80 23.34 15.83
CA GLY A 127 18.27 23.35 15.93
C GLY A 127 18.80 22.13 16.71
N GLU A 128 19.79 22.31 17.59
CA GLU A 128 20.37 21.19 18.35
C GLU A 128 19.39 20.54 19.36
N ASP A 129 18.33 21.25 19.77
CA ASP A 129 17.35 20.83 20.79
C ASP A 129 16.08 20.21 20.18
N ALA A 130 16.22 19.52 19.05
CA ALA A 130 15.07 18.95 18.36
C ALA A 130 14.38 17.86 19.18
N ASN A 131 13.11 18.12 19.52
CA ASN A 131 12.31 17.21 20.34
C ASN A 131 11.85 15.99 19.53
N ILE A 132 12.46 14.84 19.81
CA ILE A 132 12.12 13.53 19.23
C ILE A 132 10.63 13.20 19.34
N ASN A 133 9.97 13.61 20.43
CA ASN A 133 8.54 13.33 20.64
C ASN A 133 7.67 14.10 19.64
N ILE A 134 8.01 15.36 19.31
CA ILE A 134 7.26 16.14 18.31
C ILE A 134 7.43 15.50 16.93
N TYR A 135 8.65 15.08 16.59
CA TYR A 135 8.91 14.36 15.35
C TYR A 135 8.09 13.06 15.26
N TYR A 136 8.15 12.22 16.29
CA TYR A 136 7.39 10.95 16.36
C TYR A 136 5.87 11.14 16.24
N TRP A 137 5.29 12.09 16.99
CA TRP A 137 3.85 12.34 16.95
C TRP A 137 3.41 13.01 15.63
N SER A 138 4.26 13.83 15.01
CA SER A 138 3.98 14.41 13.69
C SER A 138 3.95 13.36 12.58
N LEU A 139 4.85 12.36 12.63
CA LEU A 139 4.82 11.19 11.75
C LEU A 139 3.53 10.39 11.96
N SER A 140 3.16 10.14 13.21
CA SER A 140 1.95 9.39 13.56
C SER A 140 0.67 10.10 13.07
N LEU A 141 0.60 11.43 13.25
CA LEU A 141 -0.51 12.26 12.75
C LEU A 141 -0.60 12.24 11.22
N SER A 142 0.53 12.39 10.53
CA SER A 142 0.58 12.32 9.07
C SER A 142 0.11 10.96 8.55
N ALA A 143 0.54 9.87 9.19
CA ALA A 143 0.10 8.53 8.85
C ALA A 143 -1.42 8.36 9.03
N PHE A 144 -1.98 8.86 10.13
CA PHE A 144 -3.42 8.84 10.37
C PHE A 144 -4.22 9.60 9.29
N LEU A 145 -3.78 10.81 8.93
CA LEU A 145 -4.42 11.61 7.88
C LEU A 145 -4.31 10.95 6.51
N SER A 146 -3.17 10.32 6.20
CA SER A 146 -2.99 9.54 4.98
C SER A 146 -3.91 8.32 4.95
N GLY A 147 -4.13 7.66 6.09
CA GLY A 147 -5.07 6.54 6.23
C GLY A 147 -6.54 6.95 6.03
N LEU A 148 -6.94 8.10 6.59
CA LEU A 148 -8.27 8.68 6.33
C LEU A 148 -8.44 8.95 4.83
N PHE A 149 -7.46 9.61 4.20
CA PHE A 149 -7.50 9.93 2.77
C PHE A 149 -7.57 8.65 1.91
N PHE A 150 -6.75 7.64 2.22
CA PHE A 150 -6.75 6.35 1.54
C PHE A 150 -8.15 5.72 1.50
N GLY A 151 -8.89 5.71 2.62
CA GLY A 151 -10.23 5.15 2.66
C GLY A 151 -11.25 5.92 1.81
N VAL A 152 -11.21 7.25 1.80
CA VAL A 152 -12.13 8.06 0.95
C VAL A 152 -11.87 7.84 -0.54
N VAL A 153 -10.62 7.68 -0.96
CA VAL A 153 -10.29 7.46 -2.38
C VAL A 153 -10.96 6.19 -2.94
N PHE A 154 -11.07 5.13 -2.13
CA PHE A 154 -11.75 3.89 -2.56
C PHE A 154 -13.25 4.08 -2.86
N ASP A 155 -13.91 5.00 -2.17
CA ASP A 155 -15.31 5.33 -2.42
C ASP A 155 -15.51 6.27 -3.62
N LEU A 156 -14.60 7.24 -3.78
CA LEU A 156 -14.72 8.26 -4.84
C LEU A 156 -14.25 7.78 -6.22
N VAL A 157 -13.25 6.90 -6.27
CA VAL A 157 -12.50 6.56 -7.49
C VAL A 157 -12.62 5.06 -7.80
N THR A 158 -13.76 4.45 -7.52
CA THR A 158 -13.92 2.99 -7.55
C THR A 158 -13.61 2.35 -8.92
N LYS A 159 -14.04 2.98 -10.02
CA LYS A 159 -13.78 2.49 -11.38
C LYS A 159 -12.32 2.65 -11.81
N ASP A 160 -11.64 3.66 -11.26
CA ASP A 160 -10.28 4.05 -11.61
C ASP A 160 -9.25 3.73 -10.50
N ILE A 161 -9.67 2.96 -9.49
CA ILE A 161 -8.86 2.67 -8.29
C ILE A 161 -7.57 1.94 -8.65
N VAL A 162 -7.55 1.24 -9.79
CA VAL A 162 -6.36 0.59 -10.34
C VAL A 162 -5.21 1.61 -10.51
N PHE A 163 -5.52 2.82 -11.00
CA PHE A 163 -4.52 3.88 -11.20
C PHE A 163 -3.97 4.42 -9.88
N PHE A 164 -4.80 4.49 -8.84
CA PHE A 164 -4.37 4.85 -7.50
C PHE A 164 -3.46 3.78 -6.89
N LEU A 165 -3.88 2.51 -6.97
CA LEU A 165 -3.12 1.37 -6.44
C LEU A 165 -1.78 1.20 -7.14
N MET A 166 -1.69 1.53 -8.43
CA MET A 166 -0.43 1.57 -9.18
C MET A 166 0.53 2.65 -8.71
N GLY A 167 0.03 3.82 -8.27
CA GLY A 167 0.86 4.88 -7.72
C GLY A 167 1.68 4.43 -6.50
N ILE A 168 1.17 3.45 -5.75
CA ILE A 168 1.80 2.97 -4.51
C ILE A 168 3.15 2.27 -4.77
N PRO A 169 3.27 1.26 -5.66
CA PRO A 169 4.57 0.70 -6.06
C PRO A 169 5.48 1.73 -6.75
N PHE A 170 4.93 2.65 -7.55
CA PHE A 170 5.75 3.72 -8.14
C PHE A 170 6.39 4.61 -7.09
N SER A 171 5.71 4.86 -5.97
CA SER A 171 6.32 5.56 -4.84
C SER A 171 7.53 4.82 -4.26
N GLU A 172 7.56 3.49 -4.29
CA GLU A 172 8.73 2.72 -3.83
C GLU A 172 9.92 2.96 -4.74
N VAL A 173 9.69 2.81 -6.04
CA VAL A 173 10.70 3.02 -7.07
C VAL A 173 11.20 4.46 -7.06
N SER A 174 10.32 5.44 -6.89
CA SER A 174 10.70 6.85 -6.85
C SER A 174 11.60 7.17 -5.66
N VAL A 175 11.31 6.60 -4.48
CA VAL A 175 12.15 6.78 -3.29
C VAL A 175 13.50 6.10 -3.47
N LEU A 176 13.54 4.90 -4.06
CA LEU A 176 14.81 4.22 -4.38
C LEU A 176 15.68 5.05 -5.33
N ILE A 177 15.09 5.55 -6.43
CA ILE A 177 15.78 6.43 -7.39
C ILE A 177 16.26 7.70 -6.70
N PHE A 178 15.45 8.29 -5.82
CA PHE A 178 15.84 9.47 -5.05
C PHE A 178 17.09 9.20 -4.22
N HIS A 179 17.15 8.11 -3.46
CA HIS A 179 18.32 7.77 -2.63
C HIS A 179 19.56 7.54 -3.48
N LEU A 180 19.46 6.77 -4.57
CA LEU A 180 20.58 6.52 -5.49
C LEU A 180 21.09 7.80 -6.16
N ALA A 181 20.18 8.64 -6.64
CA ALA A 181 20.52 9.90 -7.28
C ALA A 181 21.13 10.89 -6.27
N PHE A 182 20.58 10.94 -5.05
CA PHE A 182 21.07 11.82 -4.00
C PHE A 182 22.47 11.43 -3.55
N GLU A 183 22.74 10.14 -3.31
CA GLU A 183 24.06 9.64 -2.94
C GLU A 183 25.10 9.95 -4.03
N TYR A 184 24.76 9.70 -5.30
CA TYR A 184 25.63 10.02 -6.43
C TYR A 184 25.94 11.53 -6.55
N LEU A 185 24.91 12.38 -6.50
CA LEU A 185 25.07 13.83 -6.59
C LEU A 185 25.83 14.37 -5.39
N TYR A 186 25.56 13.84 -4.20
CA TYR A 186 26.18 14.31 -2.98
C TYR A 186 27.69 14.05 -3.00
N HIS A 187 28.14 12.86 -3.39
CA HIS A 187 29.57 12.56 -3.55
C HIS A 187 30.26 13.46 -4.59
N LEU A 188 29.51 14.03 -5.53
CA LEU A 188 30.04 14.92 -6.56
C LEU A 188 30.22 16.37 -6.06
N PHE A 189 29.43 16.81 -5.08
CA PHE A 189 29.30 18.24 -4.73
C PHE A 189 29.61 18.59 -3.26
N PHE A 190 29.56 17.66 -2.31
CA PHE A 190 29.63 17.97 -0.88
C PHE A 190 30.50 17.00 -0.07
N THR A 191 31.16 17.53 0.98
CA THR A 191 32.07 16.80 1.89
C THR A 191 31.58 16.70 3.35
N GLU A 192 30.41 17.23 3.73
CA GLU A 192 29.95 17.25 5.15
C GLU A 192 28.47 16.89 5.41
N GLN A 193 28.26 15.92 6.32
CA GLN A 193 26.99 15.41 6.92
C GLN A 193 25.90 15.00 5.92
N ILE A 194 26.16 13.93 5.16
CA ILE A 194 25.21 13.26 4.25
C ILE A 194 23.86 13.01 4.93
N GLU A 195 23.88 12.58 6.19
CA GLU A 195 22.73 12.06 6.90
C GLU A 195 21.63 13.10 7.09
N TYR A 196 21.99 14.33 7.47
CA TYR A 196 21.01 15.39 7.72
C TYR A 196 20.32 15.83 6.43
N PHE A 197 21.09 15.99 5.35
CA PHE A 197 20.59 16.48 4.08
C PHE A 197 19.73 15.45 3.34
N ILE A 198 19.99 14.14 3.48
CA ILE A 198 19.15 13.09 2.89
C ILE A 198 17.72 13.18 3.46
N VAL A 199 17.59 13.13 4.79
CA VAL A 199 16.28 13.16 5.44
C VAL A 199 15.56 14.46 5.11
N MET A 200 16.30 15.58 5.10
CA MET A 200 15.77 16.88 4.76
C MET A 200 15.09 16.89 3.39
N ASN A 201 15.84 16.48 2.36
CA ASN A 201 15.37 16.53 0.99
C ASN A 201 14.23 15.53 0.74
N GLN A 202 14.21 14.38 1.44
CA GLN A 202 13.09 13.45 1.33
C GLN A 202 11.81 14.02 1.97
N ILE A 203 11.90 14.71 3.11
CA ILE A 203 10.74 15.39 3.72
C ILE A 203 10.22 16.48 2.77
N LEU A 204 11.11 17.31 2.21
CA LEU A 204 10.73 18.36 1.26
C LEU A 204 10.12 17.80 -0.03
N GLY A 205 10.69 16.69 -0.54
CA GLY A 205 10.15 15.98 -1.70
C GLY A 205 8.74 15.43 -1.43
N ALA A 206 8.52 14.82 -0.26
CA ALA A 206 7.21 14.32 0.15
C ALA A 206 6.19 15.46 0.36
N LEU A 207 6.61 16.58 0.94
CA LEU A 207 5.80 17.79 1.08
C LEU A 207 5.39 18.34 -0.30
N GLY A 208 6.34 18.42 -1.24
CA GLY A 208 6.07 18.82 -2.61
C GLY A 208 5.09 17.89 -3.32
N LEU A 209 5.26 16.56 -3.18
CA LEU A 209 4.34 15.57 -3.73
C LEU A 209 2.92 15.72 -3.18
N TRP A 210 2.76 15.93 -1.87
CA TRP A 210 1.46 16.19 -1.27
C TRP A 210 0.87 17.53 -1.72
N LEU A 211 1.68 18.56 -1.93
CA LEU A 211 1.21 19.85 -2.46
C LEU A 211 0.65 19.68 -3.88
N PHE A 212 1.39 19.02 -4.78
CA PHE A 212 0.91 18.72 -6.12
C PHE A 212 -0.35 17.85 -6.08
N THR A 213 -0.36 16.82 -5.24
CA THR A 213 -1.54 15.97 -5.04
C THR A 213 -2.74 16.80 -4.61
N ALA A 214 -2.61 17.65 -3.59
CA ALA A 214 -3.71 18.48 -3.11
C ALA A 214 -4.21 19.47 -4.18
N LEU A 215 -3.31 20.07 -4.96
CA LEU A 215 -3.68 20.96 -6.06
C LEU A 215 -4.47 20.23 -7.16
N PHE A 216 -3.92 19.14 -7.70
CA PHE A 216 -4.57 18.37 -8.76
C PHE A 216 -5.85 17.68 -8.28
N TRP A 217 -5.87 17.19 -7.04
CA TRP A 217 -7.05 16.59 -6.41
C TRP A 217 -8.16 17.62 -6.21
N THR A 218 -7.83 18.83 -5.75
CA THR A 218 -8.80 19.93 -5.66
C THR A 218 -9.35 20.27 -7.05
N LEU A 219 -8.49 20.40 -8.07
CA LEU A 219 -8.94 20.68 -9.43
C LEU A 219 -9.86 19.59 -10.00
N ALA A 220 -9.59 18.33 -9.69
CA ALA A 220 -10.40 17.20 -10.13
C ALA A 220 -11.77 17.15 -9.42
N PHE A 221 -11.81 17.36 -8.11
CA PHE A 221 -12.99 17.08 -7.28
C PHE A 221 -13.77 18.33 -6.78
N TYR A 222 -13.32 19.56 -7.06
CA TYR A 222 -13.99 20.78 -6.58
C TYR A 222 -15.46 20.90 -7.03
N ASN A 223 -15.75 20.50 -8.28
CA ASN A 223 -17.10 20.46 -8.84
C ASN A 223 -17.59 19.01 -8.99
N TYR A 224 -17.39 18.20 -7.95
CA TYR A 224 -17.79 16.79 -7.98
C TYR A 224 -19.32 16.65 -8.05
N HIS A 225 -19.79 15.88 -9.03
CA HIS A 225 -21.18 15.51 -9.18
C HIS A 225 -21.30 13.99 -9.32
N PRO A 226 -22.06 13.31 -8.45
CA PRO A 226 -22.06 11.85 -8.36
C PRO A 226 -22.65 11.11 -9.57
N LYS A 227 -23.41 11.80 -10.43
CA LYS A 227 -23.99 11.26 -11.66
C LYS A 227 -23.31 11.78 -12.93
N SER A 228 -22.13 12.39 -12.81
CA SER A 228 -21.42 12.95 -13.97
C SER A 228 -20.33 12.00 -14.45
N ASP A 229 -20.36 11.66 -15.73
CA ASP A 229 -19.31 10.88 -16.42
C ASP A 229 -17.94 11.58 -16.47
N LYS A 230 -17.85 12.81 -15.95
CA LYS A 230 -16.59 13.58 -15.88
C LYS A 230 -15.61 13.05 -14.85
N HIS A 231 -16.10 12.24 -13.90
CA HIS A 231 -15.33 11.75 -12.74
C HIS A 231 -15.04 10.24 -12.81
N VAL A 232 -15.17 9.65 -14.01
CA VAL A 232 -14.92 8.23 -14.32
C VAL A 232 -14.19 8.15 -15.67
N ILE A 233 -13.20 7.26 -15.78
CA ILE A 233 -12.53 6.95 -17.05
C ILE A 233 -13.18 5.71 -17.68
N HIS A 234 -13.93 5.88 -18.78
CA HIS A 234 -14.51 4.75 -19.50
C HIS A 234 -13.48 4.09 -20.43
N ASN A 235 -13.46 2.75 -20.47
CA ASN A 235 -12.53 1.98 -21.31
C ASN A 235 -12.71 2.24 -22.82
N GLU A 236 -13.93 2.58 -23.28
CA GLU A 236 -14.23 2.87 -24.69
C GLU A 236 -13.56 4.17 -25.18
N ASP A 237 -13.29 5.11 -24.26
CA ASP A 237 -12.67 6.41 -24.56
C ASP A 237 -11.15 6.31 -24.81
N ILE A 238 -10.52 5.20 -24.44
CA ILE A 238 -9.07 4.96 -24.60
C ILE A 238 -8.79 4.16 -25.88
N THR A 239 -9.77 3.38 -26.36
CA THR A 239 -9.72 2.70 -27.65
C THR A 239 -10.16 3.63 -28.78
N VAL A 240 -9.20 4.24 -29.48
CA VAL A 240 -9.45 4.76 -30.83
C VAL A 240 -9.99 3.61 -31.69
N ASN A 241 -11.26 3.73 -32.09
CA ASN A 241 -12.00 2.83 -32.99
C ASN A 241 -12.13 1.36 -32.56
N CYS A 242 -13.27 0.98 -31.96
CA CYS A 242 -14.05 -0.17 -32.42
C CYS A 242 -15.46 -0.22 -31.81
N LYS A 243 -16.44 0.07 -32.69
CA LYS A 243 -17.88 -0.28 -32.67
C LYS A 243 -18.67 0.04 -31.39
N GLN A 244 -19.54 1.05 -31.53
CA GLN A 244 -20.71 1.30 -30.68
C GLN A 244 -21.55 0.02 -30.54
N ILE A 245 -21.76 -0.41 -29.31
CA ILE A 245 -22.83 -1.33 -28.94
C ILE A 245 -23.86 -0.49 -28.18
N GLU A 246 -25.08 -0.42 -28.72
CA GLU A 246 -26.22 0.22 -28.05
C GLU A 246 -26.53 -0.52 -26.75
N VAL A 247 -26.41 0.16 -25.61
CA VAL A 247 -26.78 -0.37 -24.29
C VAL A 247 -28.25 -0.07 -24.04
N GLU A 248 -29.05 -1.15 -23.99
CA GLU A 248 -30.46 -1.12 -23.65
C GLU A 248 -30.63 -0.88 -22.14
N HIS A 249 -31.22 0.26 -21.76
CA HIS A 249 -31.56 0.58 -20.38
C HIS A 249 -32.64 -0.38 -19.86
N LYS A 250 -32.29 -1.28 -18.95
CA LYS A 250 -33.23 -2.13 -18.21
C LYS A 250 -33.34 -1.65 -16.77
N ASP A 251 -34.57 -1.46 -16.31
CA ASP A 251 -34.95 -0.90 -15.02
C ASP A 251 -34.16 -1.46 -13.82
N ASP A 252 -33.73 -0.52 -12.96
CA ASP A 252 -32.95 -0.73 -11.73
C ASP A 252 -33.73 -1.52 -10.68
N VAL A 253 -33.57 -2.84 -10.69
CA VAL A 253 -33.87 -3.67 -9.51
C VAL A 253 -32.61 -3.71 -8.65
N GLU A 254 -32.63 -3.02 -7.50
CA GLU A 254 -31.54 -3.07 -6.53
C GLU A 254 -31.20 -4.53 -6.18
N MET A 255 -29.98 -4.95 -6.51
CA MET A 255 -29.53 -6.31 -6.23
C MET A 255 -29.37 -6.52 -4.70
N PRO A 256 -29.94 -7.60 -4.12
CA PRO A 256 -29.80 -7.89 -2.69
C PRO A 256 -28.33 -8.01 -2.25
N LEU A 257 -28.04 -7.65 -0.99
CA LEU A 257 -26.69 -7.66 -0.41
C LEU A 257 -25.96 -8.99 -0.61
N TYR A 258 -26.64 -10.12 -0.39
CA TYR A 258 -26.06 -11.45 -0.56
C TYR A 258 -25.56 -11.71 -1.98
N SER A 259 -26.31 -11.27 -2.99
CA SER A 259 -25.92 -11.43 -4.40
C SER A 259 -24.72 -10.54 -4.76
N ARG A 260 -24.62 -9.35 -4.15
CA ARG A 260 -23.43 -8.48 -4.28
C ARG A 260 -22.20 -9.16 -3.70
N LEU A 261 -22.33 -9.70 -2.49
CA LEU A 261 -21.24 -10.41 -1.80
C LEU A 261 -20.80 -11.67 -2.56
N LEU A 262 -21.72 -12.39 -3.20
CA LEU A 262 -21.37 -13.54 -4.04
C LEU A 262 -20.56 -13.14 -5.28
N LYS A 263 -20.92 -12.06 -5.96
CA LYS A 263 -20.19 -11.60 -7.17
C LYS A 263 -18.76 -11.16 -6.87
N ILE A 264 -18.55 -10.49 -5.74
CA ILE A 264 -17.21 -10.06 -5.30
C ILE A 264 -16.46 -11.15 -4.52
N SER A 265 -17.08 -12.29 -4.22
CA SER A 265 -16.49 -13.30 -3.34
C SER A 265 -15.15 -13.83 -3.82
N SER A 266 -14.99 -14.05 -5.14
CA SER A 266 -13.74 -14.56 -5.70
C SER A 266 -12.56 -13.61 -5.46
N PRO A 267 -12.58 -12.33 -5.93
CA PRO A 267 -11.47 -11.42 -5.64
C PRO A 267 -11.28 -11.18 -4.14
N THR A 268 -12.36 -11.10 -3.36
CA THR A 268 -12.25 -10.90 -1.90
C THR A 268 -11.57 -12.08 -1.20
N LEU A 269 -11.92 -13.33 -1.52
CA LEU A 269 -11.32 -14.49 -0.88
C LEU A 269 -9.86 -14.71 -1.30
N ILE A 270 -9.53 -14.57 -2.59
CA ILE A 270 -8.14 -14.62 -3.07
C ILE A 270 -7.29 -13.63 -2.27
N LEU A 271 -7.82 -12.43 -2.06
CA LEU A 271 -7.14 -11.37 -1.35
C LEU A 271 -6.99 -11.69 0.15
N ILE A 272 -8.03 -12.20 0.81
CA ILE A 272 -7.95 -12.65 2.22
C ILE A 272 -6.84 -13.68 2.40
N PHE A 273 -6.80 -14.72 1.56
CA PHE A 273 -5.75 -15.74 1.62
C PHE A 273 -4.36 -15.17 1.31
N THR A 274 -4.27 -14.30 0.30
CA THR A 274 -3.01 -13.64 -0.05
C THR A 274 -2.47 -12.83 1.12
N CYS A 275 -3.31 -11.98 1.72
CA CYS A 275 -2.94 -11.17 2.87
C CYS A 275 -2.53 -12.04 4.07
N PHE A 276 -3.25 -13.15 4.31
CA PHE A 276 -2.89 -14.11 5.36
C PHE A 276 -1.46 -14.60 5.22
N PHE A 277 -1.08 -15.13 4.07
CA PHE A 277 0.26 -15.68 3.89
C PHE A 277 1.34 -14.59 3.81
N VAL A 278 1.11 -13.53 3.04
CA VAL A 278 2.13 -12.48 2.83
C VAL A 278 2.48 -11.78 4.14
N TYR A 279 1.49 -11.28 4.87
CA TYR A 279 1.74 -10.47 6.08
C TYR A 279 2.07 -11.29 7.32
N PHE A 280 1.73 -12.59 7.35
CA PHE A 280 2.16 -13.47 8.43
C PHE A 280 3.64 -13.82 8.31
N PHE A 281 4.12 -14.13 7.09
CA PHE A 281 5.49 -14.61 6.89
C PHE A 281 6.50 -13.51 6.54
N HIS A 282 6.11 -12.47 5.81
CA HIS A 282 7.03 -11.43 5.33
C HIS A 282 6.81 -10.09 6.06
N PRO A 283 7.88 -9.34 6.45
CA PRO A 283 9.29 -9.67 6.22
C PRO A 283 9.94 -10.48 7.37
N GLY A 284 9.27 -10.61 8.52
CA GLY A 284 9.89 -11.13 9.75
C GLY A 284 10.50 -12.53 9.59
N ILE A 285 9.69 -13.50 9.17
CA ILE A 285 10.14 -14.89 9.02
C ILE A 285 10.94 -15.06 7.72
N LEU A 286 10.36 -14.66 6.58
CA LEU A 286 11.01 -14.68 5.28
C LEU A 286 11.43 -13.25 4.88
N PRO A 287 12.73 -12.95 4.67
CA PRO A 287 13.87 -13.88 4.62
C PRO A 287 14.68 -14.05 5.93
N PHE A 288 14.43 -13.21 6.94
CA PHE A 288 15.42 -12.95 8.00
C PHE A 288 15.62 -14.10 9.01
N ASP A 289 14.67 -15.00 9.20
CA ASP A 289 14.90 -16.17 10.07
C ASP A 289 15.87 -17.20 9.47
N PHE A 290 16.17 -17.09 8.17
CA PHE A 290 17.02 -18.05 7.45
C PHE A 290 18.28 -17.45 6.85
N LEU A 291 18.34 -16.14 6.66
CA LEU A 291 19.42 -15.45 5.96
C LEU A 291 19.95 -14.29 6.80
N ASP A 292 21.23 -13.98 6.61
CA ASP A 292 21.86 -12.81 7.22
C ASP A 292 21.16 -11.51 6.75
N ASP A 293 21.12 -10.51 7.63
CA ASP A 293 20.40 -9.24 7.44
C ASP A 293 20.72 -8.57 6.09
N ASP A 294 22.00 -8.54 5.71
CA ASP A 294 22.46 -7.94 4.45
C ASP A 294 21.90 -8.68 3.23
N THR A 295 21.94 -10.02 3.24
CA THR A 295 21.42 -10.84 2.14
C THR A 295 19.91 -10.76 2.05
N GLY A 296 19.23 -10.78 3.20
CA GLY A 296 17.78 -10.59 3.30
C GLY A 296 17.34 -9.25 2.74
N TYR A 297 18.07 -8.18 3.03
CA TYR A 297 17.82 -6.85 2.48
C TYR A 297 17.87 -6.82 0.94
N TYR A 298 18.92 -7.39 0.32
CA TYR A 298 19.02 -7.44 -1.15
C TYR A 298 17.87 -8.24 -1.79
N ILE A 299 17.43 -9.33 -1.16
CA ILE A 299 16.30 -10.14 -1.65
C ILE A 299 15.00 -9.34 -1.61
N ILE A 300 14.75 -8.59 -0.54
CA ILE A 300 13.58 -7.71 -0.45
C ILE A 300 13.62 -6.64 -1.54
N LEU A 301 14.80 -6.07 -1.81
CA LEU A 301 14.97 -5.08 -2.87
C LEU A 301 14.66 -5.65 -4.27
N ILE A 302 15.11 -6.88 -4.54
CA ILE A 302 14.73 -7.59 -5.77
C ILE A 302 13.22 -7.78 -5.85
N GLY A 303 12.58 -8.17 -4.73
CA GLY A 303 11.12 -8.31 -4.64
C GLY A 303 10.36 -7.03 -5.01
N ILE A 304 10.82 -5.88 -4.50
CA ILE A 304 10.26 -4.56 -4.86
C ILE A 304 10.38 -4.30 -6.37
N GLY A 305 11.55 -4.59 -6.95
CA GLY A 305 11.76 -4.44 -8.40
C GLY A 305 10.82 -5.31 -9.23
N VAL A 306 10.63 -6.58 -8.85
CA VAL A 306 9.70 -7.50 -9.53
C VAL A 306 8.25 -7.04 -9.36
N SER A 307 7.85 -6.59 -8.16
CA SER A 307 6.52 -6.02 -7.91
C SER A 307 6.22 -4.81 -8.81
N ALA A 308 7.21 -3.93 -9.01
CA ALA A 308 7.06 -2.79 -9.90
C ALA A 308 6.82 -3.21 -11.36
N ILE A 309 7.55 -4.22 -11.86
CA ILE A 309 7.36 -4.76 -13.22
C ILE A 309 5.95 -5.34 -13.38
N LEU A 310 5.49 -6.15 -12.41
CA LEU A 310 4.15 -6.71 -12.42
C LEU A 310 3.07 -5.61 -12.39
N THR A 311 3.32 -4.55 -11.62
CA THR A 311 2.43 -3.38 -11.57
C THR A 311 2.30 -2.75 -12.95
N VAL A 312 3.42 -2.45 -13.63
CA VAL A 312 3.44 -1.91 -14.99
C VAL A 312 2.66 -2.80 -15.97
N ALA A 313 2.77 -4.12 -15.85
CA ALA A 313 1.99 -5.05 -16.68
C ALA A 313 0.47 -4.90 -16.47
N VAL A 314 0.00 -4.73 -15.23
CA VAL A 314 -1.42 -4.47 -14.93
C VAL A 314 -1.88 -3.16 -15.57
N ILE A 315 -1.04 -2.13 -15.59
CA ILE A 315 -1.34 -0.83 -16.23
C ILE A 315 -1.60 -1.02 -17.72
N ILE A 316 -0.70 -1.73 -18.39
CA ILE A 316 -0.80 -1.98 -19.82
C ILE A 316 -2.10 -2.74 -20.11
N LEU A 317 -2.44 -3.73 -19.29
CA LEU A 317 -3.70 -4.46 -19.42
C LEU A 317 -4.92 -3.57 -19.21
N ALA A 318 -4.90 -2.67 -18.21
CA ALA A 318 -5.96 -1.70 -17.98
C ALA A 318 -6.15 -0.76 -19.17
N PHE A 319 -5.07 -0.20 -19.73
CA PHE A 319 -5.14 0.63 -20.93
C PHE A 319 -5.60 -0.14 -22.17
N CYS A 320 -5.29 -1.44 -22.26
CA CYS A 320 -5.79 -2.30 -23.35
C CYS A 320 -7.26 -2.74 -23.16
N GLY A 321 -7.97 -2.25 -22.14
CA GLY A 321 -9.35 -2.64 -21.84
C GLY A 321 -9.48 -4.11 -21.44
N ARG A 322 -8.40 -4.72 -20.93
CA ARG A 322 -8.36 -6.09 -20.38
C ARG A 322 -7.87 -6.09 -18.93
N GLY A 323 -8.00 -4.96 -18.25
CA GLY A 323 -7.54 -4.79 -16.88
C GLY A 323 -8.49 -5.42 -15.85
N PRO A 324 -8.07 -5.44 -14.58
CA PRO A 324 -8.86 -5.98 -13.48
C PRO A 324 -10.02 -5.06 -13.06
N ASN A 325 -10.09 -3.85 -13.62
CA ASN A 325 -11.14 -2.84 -13.43
C ASN A 325 -12.43 -3.15 -14.22
N GLN A 326 -12.68 -4.42 -14.55
CA GLN A 326 -13.85 -4.89 -15.29
C GLN A 326 -14.46 -6.13 -14.61
N PRO A 327 -15.73 -6.46 -14.89
CA PRO A 327 -16.35 -7.67 -14.39
C PRO A 327 -15.65 -8.95 -14.90
N TRP A 328 -15.39 -9.91 -14.02
CA TRP A 328 -14.70 -11.15 -14.36
C TRP A 328 -15.61 -12.20 -15.05
N GLU A 329 -16.92 -11.93 -15.17
CA GLU A 329 -17.92 -12.92 -15.60
C GLU A 329 -18.03 -13.17 -17.13
N ASN A 330 -17.26 -12.49 -17.99
CA ASN A 330 -17.34 -12.70 -19.45
C ASN A 330 -15.98 -12.61 -20.18
N LYS A 331 -15.52 -11.38 -20.45
CA LYS A 331 -14.35 -11.10 -21.31
C LYS A 331 -13.02 -11.43 -20.62
N VAL A 332 -12.99 -11.49 -19.30
CA VAL A 332 -11.75 -11.62 -18.51
C VAL A 332 -11.84 -12.69 -17.42
N TYR A 333 -12.49 -13.81 -17.73
CA TYR A 333 -12.64 -14.97 -16.84
C TYR A 333 -11.31 -15.54 -16.32
N SER A 334 -10.21 -15.32 -17.06
CA SER A 334 -8.87 -15.76 -16.69
C SER A 334 -8.38 -15.21 -15.34
N TYR A 335 -8.95 -14.12 -14.80
CA TYR A 335 -8.58 -13.63 -13.48
C TYR A 335 -8.99 -14.57 -12.34
N HIS A 336 -9.95 -15.49 -12.54
CA HIS A 336 -10.21 -16.54 -11.57
C HIS A 336 -9.05 -17.55 -11.45
N LEU A 337 -8.12 -17.61 -12.42
CA LEU A 337 -6.92 -18.45 -12.31
C LEU A 337 -5.96 -17.98 -11.21
N LEU A 338 -6.12 -16.76 -10.69
CA LEU A 338 -5.32 -16.24 -9.57
C LEU A 338 -5.48 -17.06 -8.28
N TRP A 339 -6.51 -17.91 -8.18
CA TRP A 339 -6.63 -18.92 -7.11
C TRP A 339 -5.43 -19.88 -7.00
N ILE A 340 -4.61 -20.02 -8.06
CA ILE A 340 -3.38 -20.81 -8.00
C ILE A 340 -2.38 -20.24 -7.00
N PHE A 341 -2.35 -18.92 -6.78
CA PHE A 341 -1.40 -18.27 -5.89
C PHE A 341 -1.61 -18.65 -4.42
N PRO A 342 -2.83 -18.53 -3.83
CA PRO A 342 -3.12 -19.07 -2.49
C PRO A 342 -2.71 -20.53 -2.28
N VAL A 343 -2.87 -21.39 -3.30
CA VAL A 343 -2.44 -22.80 -3.22
C VAL A 343 -0.92 -22.89 -3.09
N ILE A 344 -0.18 -22.16 -3.92
CA ILE A 344 1.29 -22.11 -3.85
C ILE A 344 1.74 -21.51 -2.52
N TYR A 345 1.08 -20.46 -2.03
CA TYR A 345 1.38 -19.85 -0.73
C TYR A 345 1.19 -20.84 0.42
N THR A 346 0.14 -21.67 0.36
CA THR A 346 -0.08 -22.72 1.35
C THR A 346 1.06 -23.73 1.36
N VAL A 347 1.55 -24.13 0.19
CA VAL A 347 2.72 -25.03 0.07
C VAL A 347 3.96 -24.38 0.67
N ILE A 348 4.25 -23.12 0.33
CA ILE A 348 5.40 -22.38 0.89
C ILE A 348 5.27 -22.26 2.42
N ALA A 349 4.09 -21.90 2.92
CA ALA A 349 3.81 -21.77 4.35
C ALA A 349 4.05 -23.07 5.12
N VAL A 350 3.57 -24.20 4.60
CA VAL A 350 3.80 -25.52 5.19
C VAL A 350 5.29 -25.84 5.23
N LEU A 351 6.03 -25.58 4.15
CA LEU A 351 7.48 -25.81 4.09
C LEU A 351 8.25 -24.93 5.09
N VAL A 352 7.88 -23.65 5.22
CA VAL A 352 8.52 -22.70 6.15
C VAL A 352 8.24 -23.09 7.60
N ILE A 353 6.96 -23.33 7.95
CA ILE A 353 6.57 -23.78 9.30
C ILE A 353 7.29 -25.09 9.64
N TYR A 354 7.31 -26.05 8.72
CA TYR A 354 8.02 -27.31 8.93
C TYR A 354 9.51 -27.10 9.18
N THR A 355 10.15 -26.19 8.42
CA THR A 355 11.58 -25.87 8.58
C THR A 355 11.88 -25.28 9.96
N ILE A 356 11.01 -24.41 10.47
CA ILE A 356 11.17 -23.76 11.79
C ILE A 356 11.02 -24.78 12.93
N HIS A 357 9.99 -25.62 12.86
CA HIS A 357 9.69 -26.58 13.93
C HIS A 357 10.61 -27.80 13.92
N TYR A 358 11.12 -28.22 12.76
CA TYR A 358 11.93 -29.43 12.60
C TYR A 358 13.25 -29.17 11.85
N PRO A 359 14.18 -28.33 12.35
CA PRO A 359 15.37 -27.92 11.61
C PRO A 359 16.40 -29.02 11.45
N GLU A 360 16.33 -30.10 12.26
CA GLU A 360 17.29 -31.20 12.15
C GLU A 360 17.01 -32.11 10.95
N GLU A 361 15.80 -32.04 10.40
CA GLU A 361 15.37 -32.82 9.26
C GLU A 361 16.07 -32.42 7.96
N LYS A 362 16.30 -33.40 7.08
CA LYS A 362 17.06 -33.19 5.83
C LYS A 362 16.44 -32.11 4.94
N ILE A 363 15.11 -32.10 4.84
CA ILE A 363 14.37 -31.12 4.03
C ILE A 363 14.54 -29.71 4.63
N SER A 364 14.40 -29.58 5.94
CA SER A 364 14.56 -28.31 6.65
C SER A 364 15.97 -27.75 6.51
N LYS A 365 17.00 -28.60 6.68
CA LYS A 365 18.41 -28.22 6.46
C LYS A 365 18.67 -27.78 5.02
N PHE A 366 18.03 -28.42 4.04
CA PHE A 366 18.15 -28.04 2.64
C PHE A 366 17.53 -26.67 2.37
N ILE A 367 16.32 -26.42 2.89
CA ILE A 367 15.63 -25.14 2.71
C ILE A 367 16.41 -24.01 3.39
N ALA A 368 16.72 -24.17 4.68
CA ALA A 368 17.38 -23.13 5.48
C ALA A 368 18.77 -22.74 4.94
N LYS A 369 19.51 -23.67 4.31
CA LYS A 369 20.84 -23.38 3.76
C LYS A 369 20.84 -22.88 2.32
N ASN A 370 19.71 -22.94 1.62
CA ASN A 370 19.64 -22.60 0.21
C ASN A 370 19.11 -21.17 0.00
N ILE A 371 20.04 -20.23 -0.13
CA ILE A 371 19.76 -18.80 -0.34
C ILE A 371 18.86 -18.56 -1.54
N LEU A 372 19.06 -19.30 -2.64
CA LEU A 372 18.24 -19.14 -3.84
C LEU A 372 16.79 -19.58 -3.62
N LEU A 373 16.58 -20.63 -2.84
CA LEU A 373 15.24 -21.13 -2.54
C LEU A 373 14.49 -20.20 -1.58
N VAL A 374 15.14 -19.77 -0.50
CA VAL A 374 14.57 -18.78 0.43
C VAL A 374 14.30 -17.47 -0.29
N GLY A 375 15.25 -17.00 -1.10
CA GLY A 375 15.09 -15.81 -1.94
C GLY A 375 13.92 -15.93 -2.91
N PHE A 376 13.76 -17.09 -3.56
CA PHE A 376 12.61 -17.37 -4.42
C PHE A 376 11.30 -17.34 -3.63
N PHE A 377 11.20 -17.99 -2.47
CA PHE A 377 9.99 -17.95 -1.64
C PHE A 377 9.63 -16.52 -1.24
N THR A 378 10.60 -15.74 -0.77
CA THR A 378 10.41 -14.35 -0.36
C THR A 378 9.95 -13.47 -1.52
N VAL A 379 10.67 -13.48 -2.64
CA VAL A 379 10.33 -12.66 -3.83
C VAL A 379 9.00 -13.10 -4.42
N PHE A 380 8.76 -14.40 -4.57
CA PHE A 380 7.50 -14.91 -5.10
C PHE A 380 6.33 -14.49 -4.23
N LEU A 381 6.39 -14.76 -2.91
CA LEU A 381 5.32 -14.42 -1.97
C LEU A 381 5.03 -12.93 -1.97
N LYS A 382 6.07 -12.08 -1.86
CA LYS A 382 5.91 -10.62 -1.84
C LYS A 382 5.36 -10.08 -3.16
N SER A 383 5.98 -10.41 -4.29
CA SER A 383 5.63 -9.79 -5.57
C SER A 383 4.30 -10.26 -6.12
N THR A 384 3.99 -11.55 -6.00
CA THR A 384 2.66 -12.05 -6.40
C THR A 384 1.58 -11.62 -5.39
N GLY A 385 1.97 -11.40 -4.12
CA GLY A 385 1.12 -10.83 -3.09
C GLY A 385 0.65 -9.41 -3.45
N ASP A 386 1.59 -8.52 -3.74
CA ASP A 386 1.30 -7.14 -4.18
C ASP A 386 0.46 -7.14 -5.46
N PHE A 387 0.80 -8.01 -6.42
CA PHE A 387 0.07 -8.14 -7.68
C PHE A 387 -1.39 -8.56 -7.44
N ASN A 388 -1.62 -9.60 -6.63
CA ASN A 388 -2.96 -10.05 -6.28
C ASN A 388 -3.74 -8.98 -5.51
N GLU A 389 -3.07 -8.22 -4.64
CA GLU A 389 -3.68 -7.10 -3.92
C GLU A 389 -4.18 -6.03 -4.90
N ILE A 390 -3.35 -5.59 -5.83
CA ILE A 390 -3.73 -4.59 -6.85
C ILE A 390 -4.89 -5.10 -7.69
N VAL A 391 -4.79 -6.33 -8.21
CA VAL A 391 -5.82 -6.91 -9.09
C VAL A 391 -7.14 -7.11 -8.35
N CYS A 392 -7.12 -7.70 -7.16
CA CYS A 392 -8.35 -8.01 -6.43
C CYS A 392 -9.02 -6.75 -5.86
N LEU A 393 -8.27 -5.79 -5.33
CA LEU A 393 -8.85 -4.53 -4.86
C LEU A 393 -9.46 -3.71 -6.00
N SER A 394 -8.83 -3.73 -7.18
CA SER A 394 -9.37 -3.09 -8.38
C SER A 394 -10.64 -3.77 -8.90
N ALA A 395 -10.79 -5.06 -8.63
CA ALA A 395 -11.93 -5.85 -9.09
C ALA A 395 -13.16 -5.67 -8.19
N ILE A 396 -13.01 -5.59 -6.86
CA ILE A 396 -14.12 -5.64 -5.88
C ILE A 396 -15.22 -4.61 -6.18
N GLY A 397 -14.86 -3.35 -6.42
CA GLY A 397 -15.82 -2.29 -6.71
C GLY A 397 -16.47 -2.36 -8.10
N ASN A 398 -15.92 -3.19 -8.99
CA ASN A 398 -16.21 -3.25 -10.42
C ASN A 398 -16.80 -4.61 -10.86
N GLN A 399 -17.17 -5.51 -9.93
CA GLN A 399 -17.81 -6.79 -10.29
C GLN A 399 -19.33 -6.69 -10.53
N ARG A 400 -19.91 -5.49 -10.44
CA ARG A 400 -21.31 -5.24 -10.85
C ARG A 400 -21.40 -4.98 -12.36
N ARG A 401 -22.63 -4.94 -12.89
CA ARG A 401 -22.88 -4.60 -14.30
C ARG A 401 -22.21 -3.26 -14.64
N ASP A 402 -21.86 -3.09 -15.91
CA ASP A 402 -20.98 -2.03 -16.44
C ASP A 402 -21.36 -0.58 -16.02
N ASP A 403 -22.60 -0.34 -15.59
CA ASP A 403 -23.13 0.99 -15.26
C ASP A 403 -23.20 1.32 -13.75
N ASP A 404 -23.06 0.36 -12.83
CA ASP A 404 -23.29 0.56 -11.39
C ASP A 404 -22.07 0.18 -10.53
N ASP A 405 -21.27 1.17 -10.11
CA ASP A 405 -20.13 0.99 -9.22
C ASP A 405 -20.53 1.03 -7.74
N ASP A 406 -19.94 0.13 -6.96
CA ASP A 406 -20.27 -0.03 -5.55
C ASP A 406 -19.15 0.49 -4.65
N GLY A 407 -18.84 1.78 -4.79
CA GLY A 407 -17.72 2.41 -4.08
C GLY A 407 -17.77 2.26 -2.57
N LYS A 408 -18.97 2.33 -1.98
CA LYS A 408 -19.14 2.15 -0.53
C LYS A 408 -18.88 0.73 -0.08
N LEU A 409 -19.36 -0.28 -0.83
CA LEU A 409 -19.05 -1.68 -0.52
C LEU A 409 -17.57 -1.96 -0.72
N SER A 410 -16.96 -1.41 -1.78
CA SER A 410 -15.53 -1.51 -2.04
C SER A 410 -14.70 -0.91 -0.90
N ALA A 411 -15.02 0.31 -0.47
CA ALA A 411 -14.38 0.97 0.65
C ALA A 411 -14.58 0.19 1.97
N GLY A 412 -15.79 -0.32 2.22
CA GLY A 412 -16.10 -1.14 3.39
C GLY A 412 -15.30 -2.45 3.42
N ILE A 413 -15.24 -3.17 2.31
CA ILE A 413 -14.47 -4.43 2.20
C ILE A 413 -12.98 -4.17 2.32
N ASN A 414 -12.47 -3.14 1.64
CA ASN A 414 -11.07 -2.74 1.76
C ASN A 414 -10.71 -2.43 3.22
N SER A 415 -11.58 -1.73 3.96
CA SER A 415 -11.35 -1.48 5.38
C SER A 415 -11.32 -2.74 6.23
N LEU A 416 -12.30 -3.63 6.07
CA LEU A 416 -12.34 -4.91 6.77
C LEU A 416 -11.08 -5.74 6.47
N LEU A 417 -10.63 -5.72 5.23
CA LEU A 417 -9.38 -6.36 4.83
C LEU A 417 -8.16 -5.72 5.49
N ARG A 418 -8.10 -4.39 5.62
CA ARG A 418 -6.97 -3.70 6.28
C ARG A 418 -6.93 -4.00 7.78
N ILE A 419 -8.08 -4.10 8.44
CA ILE A 419 -8.17 -4.59 9.82
C ILE A 419 -7.64 -6.03 9.90
N LEU A 420 -8.05 -6.88 8.96
CA LEU A 420 -7.61 -8.28 8.91
C LEU A 420 -6.09 -8.39 8.70
N ILE A 421 -5.51 -7.63 7.76
CA ILE A 421 -4.06 -7.53 7.52
C ILE A 421 -3.35 -7.13 8.82
N CYS A 422 -3.87 -6.14 9.54
CA CYS A 422 -3.32 -5.68 10.82
C CYS A 422 -3.24 -6.83 11.83
N ILE A 423 -4.35 -7.55 12.01
CA ILE A 423 -4.43 -8.69 12.93
C ILE A 423 -3.43 -9.77 12.52
N ILE A 424 -3.41 -10.14 11.24
CA ILE A 424 -2.51 -11.17 10.70
C ILE A 424 -1.05 -10.78 10.94
N MET A 425 -0.68 -9.53 10.67
CA MET A 425 0.68 -9.04 10.85
C MET A 425 1.11 -9.09 12.33
N PHE A 426 0.21 -8.73 13.26
CA PHE A 426 0.48 -8.88 14.70
C PHE A 426 0.65 -10.32 15.12
N VAL A 427 -0.19 -11.22 14.60
CA VAL A 427 -0.09 -12.66 14.86
C VAL A 427 1.25 -13.18 14.29
N GLY A 428 1.63 -12.80 13.07
CA GLY A 428 2.93 -13.16 12.47
C GLY A 428 4.12 -12.71 13.33
N MET A 429 4.18 -11.43 13.70
CA MET A 429 5.24 -10.89 14.57
C MET A 429 5.27 -11.54 15.96
N GLY A 430 4.11 -11.80 16.55
CA GLY A 430 4.01 -12.48 17.83
C GLY A 430 4.47 -13.94 17.75
N TYR A 431 4.17 -14.62 16.65
CA TYR A 431 4.65 -15.97 16.38
C TYR A 431 6.18 -16.01 16.25
N GLU A 432 6.75 -15.11 15.45
CA GLU A 432 8.21 -14.94 15.30
C GLU A 432 8.88 -14.74 16.68
N LYS A 433 8.37 -13.79 17.49
CA LYS A 433 8.91 -13.54 18.84
C LYS A 433 8.79 -14.76 19.75
N ALA A 434 7.67 -15.48 19.69
CA ALA A 434 7.47 -16.70 20.48
C ALA A 434 8.46 -17.80 20.07
N ILE A 435 8.67 -18.01 18.77
CA ILE A 435 9.64 -18.99 18.25
C ILE A 435 11.05 -18.66 18.71
N HIS A 436 11.50 -17.41 18.58
CA HIS A 436 12.82 -16.99 19.05
C HIS A 436 13.04 -17.19 20.55
N LYS A 437 11.98 -17.00 21.35
CA LYS A 437 12.03 -17.25 22.80
C LYS A 437 12.28 -18.72 23.12
N TYR A 438 11.57 -19.63 22.46
CA TYR A 438 11.67 -21.08 22.72
C TYR A 438 12.84 -21.74 21.97
N ASN A 439 13.35 -21.15 20.88
CA ASN A 439 14.56 -21.63 20.21
C ASN A 439 15.82 -21.56 21.10
N LYS A 440 15.82 -20.70 22.14
CA LYS A 440 16.93 -20.62 23.12
C LYS A 440 17.05 -21.86 24.01
N ASP A 441 15.96 -22.57 24.23
CA ASP A 441 15.91 -23.79 25.05
C ASP A 441 15.20 -24.90 24.25
N ARG A 442 15.93 -25.45 23.27
CA ARG A 442 15.39 -26.41 22.31
C ARG A 442 15.20 -27.80 22.91
N GLU A 443 15.93 -28.12 23.98
CA GLU A 443 15.80 -29.39 24.70
C GLU A 443 14.45 -29.49 25.42
N ASN A 444 13.87 -28.35 25.81
CA ASN A 444 12.54 -28.28 26.42
C ASN A 444 11.50 -27.69 25.44
N TRP A 445 11.38 -28.27 24.24
CA TRP A 445 10.46 -27.75 23.24
C TRP A 445 9.01 -27.80 23.76
N PRO A 446 8.28 -26.67 23.80
CA PRO A 446 7.04 -26.56 24.58
C PRO A 446 5.85 -27.34 24.02
N THR A 447 5.99 -27.89 22.81
CA THR A 447 4.97 -28.70 22.15
C THR A 447 5.44 -30.13 21.89
N GLU A 448 6.53 -30.55 22.53
CA GLU A 448 6.95 -31.94 22.50
C GLU A 448 5.89 -32.84 23.18
N GLY A 449 5.53 -33.93 22.53
CA GLY A 449 4.47 -34.83 23.00
C GLY A 449 3.03 -34.32 22.81
N TYR A 450 2.83 -33.11 22.30
CA TYR A 450 1.48 -32.61 21.99
C TYR A 450 0.98 -33.20 20.67
N SER A 451 -0.33 -33.46 20.59
CA SER A 451 -0.96 -33.75 19.30
C SER A 451 -0.93 -32.50 18.40
N TRP A 452 -0.97 -32.70 17.08
CA TRP A 452 -0.94 -31.59 16.10
C TRP A 452 -1.91 -30.44 16.43
N PHE A 453 -3.14 -30.75 16.85
CA PHE A 453 -4.14 -29.72 17.16
C PHE A 453 -3.75 -28.90 18.40
N PHE A 454 -3.31 -29.56 19.48
CA PHE A 454 -2.86 -28.86 20.69
C PHE A 454 -1.59 -28.05 20.46
N SER A 455 -0.68 -28.54 19.61
CA SER A 455 0.49 -27.77 19.19
C SER A 455 0.08 -26.51 18.42
N LEU A 456 -0.86 -26.61 17.48
CA LEU A 456 -1.36 -25.46 16.74
C LEU A 456 -2.01 -24.43 17.67
N VAL A 457 -2.90 -24.87 18.57
CA VAL A 457 -3.57 -23.99 19.54
C VAL A 457 -2.56 -23.31 20.45
N PHE A 458 -1.52 -24.03 20.89
CA PHE A 458 -0.43 -23.45 21.69
C PHE A 458 0.29 -22.31 20.95
N TRP A 459 0.70 -22.55 19.70
CA TRP A 459 1.43 -21.56 18.92
C TRP A 459 0.58 -20.35 18.54
N VAL A 460 -0.69 -20.54 18.19
CA VAL A 460 -1.64 -19.44 17.97
C VAL A 460 -1.84 -18.64 19.26
N GLY A 461 -1.99 -19.31 20.41
CA GLY A 461 -2.13 -18.65 21.70
C GLY A 461 -0.92 -17.82 22.08
N LYS A 462 0.30 -18.36 21.90
CA LYS A 462 1.55 -17.63 22.19
C LYS A 462 1.81 -16.48 21.23
N SER A 463 1.47 -16.69 19.96
CA SER A 463 1.51 -15.65 18.94
C SER A 463 0.61 -14.47 19.31
N LEU A 464 -0.62 -14.72 19.77
CA LEU A 464 -1.52 -13.66 20.23
C LEU A 464 -1.01 -12.96 21.49
N GLU A 465 -0.47 -13.72 22.46
CA GLU A 465 0.09 -13.17 23.71
C GLU A 465 1.26 -12.21 23.43
N GLU A 466 2.25 -12.65 22.67
CA GLU A 466 3.43 -11.84 22.33
C GLU A 466 3.09 -10.70 21.35
N GLY A 467 2.17 -10.95 20.41
CA GLY A 467 1.64 -9.93 19.50
C GLY A 467 0.89 -8.81 20.25
N TYR A 468 0.11 -9.15 21.28
CA TYR A 468 -0.57 -8.17 22.14
C TYR A 468 0.42 -7.31 22.94
N LYS A 469 1.47 -7.91 23.51
CA LYS A 469 2.54 -7.14 24.20
C LYS A 469 3.19 -6.14 23.25
N LEU A 470 3.49 -6.57 22.03
CA LEU A 470 4.02 -5.71 20.97
C LEU A 470 3.01 -4.62 20.54
N LEU A 471 1.71 -4.91 20.65
CA LEU A 471 0.67 -3.96 20.34
C LEU A 471 0.68 -2.80 21.34
N VAL A 472 0.66 -3.13 22.64
CA VAL A 472 0.65 -2.17 23.75
C VAL A 472 1.94 -1.33 23.76
N SER A 473 3.09 -1.97 23.52
CA SER A 473 4.41 -1.33 23.55
C SER A 473 4.62 -0.25 22.48
N THR A 474 3.67 -0.02 21.60
CA THR A 474 3.74 1.06 20.58
C THR A 474 3.06 2.34 21.04
N PHE A 475 2.14 2.29 22.01
CA PHE A 475 1.51 3.49 22.57
C PHE A 475 2.41 4.14 23.63
N VAL A 476 3.70 4.27 23.30
CA VAL A 476 4.68 4.99 24.11
C VAL A 476 4.39 6.48 23.97
N LEU A 477 4.02 7.11 25.08
CA LEU A 477 3.78 8.56 25.15
C LEU A 477 5.08 9.37 25.14
N ASP A 478 6.16 8.79 25.66
CA ASP A 478 7.47 9.43 25.77
C ASP A 478 8.59 8.51 25.27
N LEU A 479 9.07 8.78 24.04
CA LEU A 479 10.18 8.02 23.45
C LEU A 479 11.47 8.25 24.22
N HIS A 480 11.67 9.42 24.80
CA HIS A 480 12.92 9.76 25.47
C HIS A 480 13.19 8.80 26.64
N ARG A 481 12.14 8.54 27.44
CA ARG A 481 12.17 7.59 28.56
C ARG A 481 12.39 6.15 28.11
N VAL A 482 11.91 5.75 26.93
CA VAL A 482 12.16 4.38 26.40
C VAL A 482 13.63 4.15 26.12
N PHE A 483 14.32 5.16 25.59
CA PHE A 483 15.74 5.05 25.33
C PHE A 483 16.59 5.15 26.61
N GLU A 484 16.11 5.86 27.64
CA GLU A 484 16.76 5.89 28.95
C GLU A 484 16.72 4.53 29.68
N VAL A 485 15.61 3.79 29.55
CA VAL A 485 15.43 2.48 30.22
C VAL A 485 15.87 1.30 29.31
N GLY A 486 16.40 1.57 28.12
CA GLY A 486 16.95 0.55 27.22
C GLY A 486 15.90 -0.32 26.52
N GLY A 487 14.64 0.13 26.45
CA GLY A 487 13.59 -0.52 25.67
C GLY A 487 12.20 -0.48 26.28
N PRO A 488 11.16 -0.80 25.49
CA PRO A 488 9.78 -0.76 25.95
C PRO A 488 9.44 -1.86 26.97
N GLU A 489 10.29 -2.88 27.12
CA GLU A 489 10.15 -3.94 28.15
C GLU A 489 10.55 -3.46 29.56
N GLY A 490 11.31 -2.36 29.65
CA GLY A 490 11.66 -1.69 30.90
C GLY A 490 10.63 -0.65 31.36
N LEU A 491 9.62 -0.36 30.52
CA LEU A 491 8.47 0.43 30.94
C LEU A 491 7.53 -0.47 31.75
N GLU A 492 7.55 -0.33 33.08
CA GLU A 492 6.42 -0.77 33.91
C GLU A 492 5.18 0.05 33.48
N TYR A 493 4.23 -0.63 32.84
CA TYR A 493 2.93 -0.08 32.44
C TYR A 493 1.90 -0.23 33.54
#